data_AF-A1RVL8-F1
#
_entry.id   AF-A1RVL8-F1
#
_cell.length_a   1.000
_cell.length_b   1.000
_cell.length_c   1.000
_cell.angle_alpha   90.00
_cell.angle_beta   90.00
_cell.angle_gamma   90.00
#
_symmetry.space_group_name_H-M   'P 1'
#
loop_
_entity.id
_entity.type
_entity.pdbx_description
1 polymer ?
#
loop_
_entity_poly.entity_id
_entity_poly.type
_entity_poly.pdbx_seq_one_letter_code
_entity_poly.pdbx_strand_id
1 'polypeptide(L)'
;MLALEISQDNIAVYYRGRKIPVVPLYTTPALHYIQYVAMYVAKRLIDSGIEKFAIKDARAAKIIELACGGRCVYDINGVDIDRILEEAYYNNLADRILAHTISTDALVIPCVDQPLARALIKRAREYAPDLTLIASQYGGSCPEADVIHTPQIVEVPLPLGPISKAALHTATWAVREGVAESPLTPLLDAECITSTKQQTM
;
A
#
# COMPACT_ATOMS: atom_id res chain seq x y z
N MET A 1 -23.59 0.09 5.35
CA MET A 1 -22.65 0.05 6.50
C MET A 1 -21.25 -0.01 5.93
N LEU A 2 -20.30 0.78 6.44
CA LEU A 2 -18.88 0.68 6.04
C LEU A 2 -18.25 -0.47 6.82
N ALA A 3 -17.65 -1.43 6.12
CA ALA A 3 -16.99 -2.59 6.69
C ALA A 3 -15.49 -2.54 6.36
N LEU A 4 -14.67 -3.08 7.26
CA LEU A 4 -13.23 -3.25 7.05
C LEU A 4 -12.95 -4.73 6.81
N GLU A 5 -12.34 -5.04 5.68
CA GLU A 5 -11.77 -6.35 5.41
C GLU A 5 -10.28 -6.30 5.74
N ILE A 6 -9.82 -7.20 6.60
CA ILE A 6 -8.43 -7.25 7.07
C ILE A 6 -7.87 -8.61 6.67
N SER A 7 -6.76 -8.58 5.95
CA SER A 7 -5.96 -9.74 5.61
C SER A 7 -4.53 -9.57 6.12
N GLN A 8 -3.70 -10.60 5.98
CA GLN A 8 -2.33 -10.61 6.52
C GLN A 8 -1.46 -9.47 5.94
N ASP A 9 -1.71 -9.06 4.69
CA ASP A 9 -0.91 -8.09 3.95
C ASP A 9 -1.71 -6.92 3.37
N ASN A 10 -3.01 -6.83 3.63
CA ASN A 10 -3.88 -5.79 3.06
C ASN A 10 -5.05 -5.42 4.00
N ILE A 11 -5.47 -4.15 3.92
CA ILE A 11 -6.70 -3.63 4.55
C ILE A 11 -7.56 -3.08 3.42
N ALA A 12 -8.82 -3.48 3.34
CA ALA A 12 -9.75 -2.90 2.36
C ALA A 12 -10.96 -2.28 3.03
N VAL A 13 -11.41 -1.14 2.50
CA VAL A 13 -12.67 -0.51 2.88
C VAL A 13 -13.75 -1.04 1.95
N TYR A 14 -14.80 -1.61 2.54
CA TYR A 14 -15.98 -2.11 1.82
C TYR A 14 -17.22 -1.26 2.13
N TYR A 15 -17.91 -0.79 1.10
CA TYR A 15 -19.18 -0.06 1.24
C TYR A 15 -20.04 -0.21 -0.01
N ARG A 16 -21.26 -0.77 0.15
CA ARG A 16 -22.26 -0.91 -0.93
C ARG A 16 -21.66 -1.49 -2.22
N GLY A 17 -21.04 -2.67 -2.15
CA GLY A 17 -20.41 -3.31 -3.32
C GLY A 17 -19.04 -2.76 -3.73
N ARG A 18 -18.62 -1.60 -3.21
CA ARG A 18 -17.31 -0.99 -3.50
C ARG A 18 -16.25 -1.52 -2.54
N LYS A 19 -15.11 -1.93 -3.08
CA LYS A 19 -13.93 -2.38 -2.31
C LYS A 19 -12.73 -1.54 -2.73
N ILE A 20 -12.15 -0.78 -1.79
CA ILE A 20 -10.90 -0.05 -2.00
C ILE A 20 -9.81 -0.64 -1.10
N PRO A 21 -8.83 -1.36 -1.67
CA PRO A 21 -7.67 -1.86 -0.95
C PRO A 21 -6.71 -0.71 -0.60
N VAL A 22 -6.06 -0.85 0.54
CA VAL A 22 -5.15 0.10 1.15
C VAL A 22 -3.86 -0.62 1.45
N VAL A 23 -2.76 -0.17 0.86
CA VAL A 23 -1.44 -0.74 1.17
C VAL A 23 -1.02 -0.30 2.57
N PRO A 24 -1.00 -1.21 3.56
CA PRO A 24 -0.62 -0.84 4.91
C PRO A 24 0.89 -0.93 5.05
N LEU A 25 1.58 0.22 5.20
CA LEU A 25 3.03 0.20 5.51
C LEU A 25 3.33 -0.37 6.90
N TYR A 26 2.39 -0.17 7.82
CA TYR A 26 2.46 -0.57 9.22
C TYR A 26 1.14 -1.21 9.65
N THR A 27 0.97 -2.52 9.40
CA THR A 27 -0.20 -3.26 9.91
C THR A 27 -0.17 -3.38 11.43
N THR A 28 1.02 -3.39 12.03
CA THR A 28 1.29 -3.13 13.45
C THR A 28 2.61 -2.36 13.57
N PRO A 29 2.96 -1.80 14.75
CA PRO A 29 4.29 -1.24 14.98
C PRO A 29 5.44 -2.23 14.72
N ALA A 30 5.17 -3.55 14.74
CA ALA A 30 6.14 -4.63 14.53
C ALA A 30 6.11 -5.25 13.12
N LEU A 31 5.07 -4.99 12.32
CA LEU A 31 4.91 -5.52 10.96
C LEU A 31 5.12 -4.40 9.94
N HIS A 32 6.40 -4.10 9.72
CA HIS A 32 6.82 -3.18 8.69
C HIS A 32 6.96 -3.93 7.37
N TYR A 33 6.34 -3.41 6.31
CA TYR A 33 6.30 -4.05 5.00
C TYR A 33 7.69 -4.33 4.37
N ILE A 34 8.75 -3.66 4.83
CA ILE A 34 10.16 -3.92 4.46
C ILE A 34 10.58 -5.36 4.77
N GLN A 35 9.94 -6.02 5.74
CA GLN A 35 10.22 -7.42 6.07
C GLN A 35 10.06 -8.36 4.87
N TYR A 36 9.16 -8.04 3.94
CA TYR A 36 8.98 -8.83 2.72
C TYR A 36 10.16 -8.75 1.74
N VAL A 37 10.97 -7.69 1.82
CA VAL A 37 12.06 -7.45 0.87
C VAL A 37 13.45 -7.39 1.53
N ALA A 38 13.52 -7.35 2.86
CA ALA A 38 14.75 -7.11 3.61
C ALA A 38 15.87 -8.11 3.25
N MET A 39 15.53 -9.40 3.09
CA MET A 39 16.51 -10.42 2.69
C MET A 39 17.03 -10.22 1.28
N TYR A 40 16.17 -9.80 0.34
CA TYR A 40 16.57 -9.47 -1.02
C TYR A 40 17.52 -8.28 -1.03
N VAL A 41 17.15 -7.20 -0.33
CA VAL A 41 17.96 -5.99 -0.21
C VAL A 41 19.31 -6.31 0.42
N ALA A 42 19.32 -6.99 1.57
CA ALA A 42 20.56 -7.38 2.25
C ALA A 42 21.50 -8.17 1.31
N LYS A 43 20.97 -9.16 0.58
CA LYS A 43 21.75 -9.89 -0.42
C LYS A 43 22.34 -8.95 -1.46
N ARG A 44 21.56 -8.04 -2.04
CA ARG A 44 22.04 -7.09 -3.05
C ARG A 44 23.12 -6.15 -2.50
N LEU A 45 22.99 -5.69 -1.26
CA LEU A 45 24.01 -4.87 -0.60
C LEU A 45 25.34 -5.63 -0.46
N ILE A 46 25.27 -6.86 0.03
CA ILE A 46 26.44 -7.74 0.22
C ILE A 46 27.10 -8.06 -1.13
N ASP A 47 26.32 -8.48 -2.11
CA ASP A 47 26.81 -8.81 -3.46
C ASP A 47 27.45 -7.60 -4.15
N SER A 48 27.01 -6.38 -3.81
CA SER A 48 27.53 -5.13 -4.36
C SER A 48 28.66 -4.50 -3.51
N GLY A 49 29.07 -5.14 -2.41
CA GLY A 49 30.11 -4.60 -1.51
C GLY A 49 29.70 -3.33 -0.76
N ILE A 50 28.40 -3.07 -0.58
CA ILE A 50 27.90 -1.90 0.14
C ILE A 50 27.88 -2.21 1.63
N GLU A 51 28.87 -1.71 2.36
CA GLU A 51 28.99 -1.89 3.81
C GLU A 51 28.15 -0.89 4.62
N LYS A 52 27.93 0.31 4.08
CA LYS A 52 27.15 1.39 4.71
C LYS A 52 26.05 1.87 3.78
N PHE A 53 24.81 1.82 4.23
CA PHE A 53 23.65 2.23 3.43
C PHE A 53 22.80 3.30 4.14
N ALA A 54 22.16 4.15 3.34
CA ALA A 54 21.28 5.22 3.78
C ALA A 54 19.89 5.02 3.19
N ILE A 55 18.87 5.21 4.04
CA ILE A 55 17.46 5.35 3.68
C ILE A 55 16.78 6.33 4.64
N LYS A 56 15.62 6.86 4.22
CA LYS A 56 14.85 7.84 5.02
C LYS A 56 14.24 7.23 6.28
N ASP A 57 13.74 5.99 6.20
CA ASP A 57 13.07 5.34 7.33
C ASP A 57 14.07 4.55 8.19
N ALA A 58 14.45 5.14 9.33
CA ALA A 58 15.39 4.51 10.27
C ALA A 58 14.87 3.17 10.85
N ARG A 59 13.54 2.97 10.95
CA ARG A 59 12.97 1.70 11.42
C ARG A 59 13.10 0.63 10.35
N ALA A 60 12.84 0.99 9.09
CA ALA A 60 13.10 0.10 7.96
C ALA A 60 14.58 -0.29 7.88
N ALA A 61 15.47 0.67 8.15
CA ALA A 61 16.91 0.48 8.07
C ALA A 61 17.35 -0.59 9.06
N LYS A 62 16.79 -0.56 10.28
CA LYS A 62 17.12 -1.55 11.30
C LYS A 62 16.78 -2.98 10.89
N ILE A 63 15.69 -3.17 10.16
CA ILE A 63 15.28 -4.49 9.66
C ILE A 63 16.25 -4.98 8.58
N ILE A 64 16.72 -4.09 7.71
CA ILE A 64 17.74 -4.42 6.70
C ILE A 64 19.07 -4.78 7.36
N GLU A 65 19.52 -4.02 8.37
CA GLU A 65 20.75 -4.33 9.13
C GLU A 65 20.69 -5.73 9.77
N LEU A 66 19.53 -6.10 10.34
CA LEU A 66 19.33 -7.43 10.89
C LEU A 66 19.44 -8.51 9.81
N ALA A 67 18.85 -8.28 8.63
CA ALA A 67 18.97 -9.20 7.49
C ALA A 67 20.40 -9.28 6.93
N CYS A 68 21.19 -8.20 7.03
CA CYS A 68 22.60 -8.18 6.65
C CYS A 68 23.48 -9.10 7.52
N GLY A 69 23.07 -9.38 8.76
CA GLY A 69 23.86 -10.17 9.71
C GLY A 69 25.20 -9.52 10.06
N GLY A 70 25.23 -8.18 10.15
CA GLY A 70 26.44 -7.41 10.48
C GLY A 70 27.39 -7.09 9.31
N ARG A 71 27.05 -7.50 8.08
CA ARG A 71 27.85 -7.21 6.88
C ARG A 71 27.55 -5.85 6.23
N CYS A 72 26.38 -5.30 6.52
CA CYS A 72 25.99 -3.95 6.12
C CYS A 72 25.29 -3.26 7.30
N VAL A 73 25.56 -1.98 7.46
CA VAL A 73 25.05 -1.15 8.56
C VAL A 73 24.40 0.12 8.03
N TYR A 74 23.43 0.63 8.77
CA TYR A 74 22.78 1.89 8.48
C TYR A 74 23.70 3.05 8.87
N ASP A 75 23.91 3.97 7.94
CA ASP A 75 24.63 5.23 8.15
C ASP A 75 23.90 6.30 7.33
N ILE A 76 23.58 7.45 7.94
CA ILE A 76 22.90 8.55 7.24
C ILE A 76 23.74 9.10 6.07
N ASN A 77 25.06 8.92 6.13
CA ASN A 77 25.99 9.27 5.05
C ASN A 77 26.39 8.06 4.19
N GLY A 78 25.70 6.93 4.35
CA GLY A 78 25.90 5.72 3.56
C GLY A 78 25.41 5.88 2.11
N VAL A 79 25.58 4.82 1.34
CA VAL A 79 25.08 4.76 -0.05
C VAL A 79 23.56 4.78 -0.04
N ASP A 80 22.95 5.67 -0.83
CA ASP A 80 21.50 5.68 -1.04
C ASP A 80 21.06 4.39 -1.75
N ILE A 81 20.06 3.72 -1.19
CA ILE A 81 19.58 2.42 -1.70
C ILE A 81 18.15 2.47 -2.22
N ASP A 82 17.59 3.65 -2.49
CA ASP A 82 16.20 3.81 -2.93
C ASP A 82 15.94 3.00 -4.21
N ARG A 83 16.91 2.93 -5.12
CA ARG A 83 16.81 2.12 -6.34
C ARG A 83 16.79 0.61 -6.07
N ILE A 84 17.58 0.14 -5.10
CA ILE A 84 17.58 -1.27 -4.70
C ILE A 84 16.26 -1.62 -4.02
N LEU A 85 15.72 -0.71 -3.20
CA LEU A 85 14.41 -0.87 -2.58
C LEU A 85 13.29 -0.93 -3.61
N GLU A 86 13.28 -0.01 -4.58
CA GLU A 86 12.28 0.01 -5.65
C GLU A 86 12.29 -1.29 -6.45
N GLU A 87 13.48 -1.77 -6.84
CA GLU A 87 13.66 -3.06 -7.49
C GLU A 87 13.13 -4.21 -6.63
N ALA A 88 13.46 -4.21 -5.33
CA ALA A 88 13.05 -5.26 -4.41
C ALA A 88 11.52 -5.30 -4.21
N TYR A 89 10.89 -4.14 -4.04
CA TYR A 89 9.44 -4.02 -3.94
C TYR A 89 8.74 -4.44 -5.22
N TYR A 90 9.25 -3.99 -6.37
CA TYR A 90 8.68 -4.33 -7.66
C TYR A 90 8.72 -5.85 -7.89
N ASN A 91 9.81 -6.52 -7.53
CA ASN A 91 9.98 -7.96 -7.78
C ASN A 91 9.31 -8.87 -6.73
N ASN A 92 9.20 -8.44 -5.47
CA ASN A 92 8.80 -9.35 -4.37
C ASN A 92 7.49 -8.96 -3.67
N LEU A 93 6.99 -7.74 -3.85
CA LEU A 93 5.83 -7.24 -3.11
C LEU A 93 4.70 -6.71 -4.02
N ALA A 94 5.03 -6.04 -5.12
CA ALA A 94 4.04 -5.37 -5.96
C ALA A 94 2.97 -6.34 -6.52
N ASP A 95 3.37 -7.51 -7.01
CA ASP A 95 2.44 -8.52 -7.53
C ASP A 95 1.49 -9.04 -6.45
N ARG A 96 1.98 -9.20 -5.21
CA ARG A 96 1.15 -9.64 -4.08
C ARG A 96 0.09 -8.60 -3.72
N ILE A 97 0.47 -7.32 -3.73
CA ILE A 97 -0.46 -6.23 -3.46
C ILE A 97 -1.52 -6.13 -4.57
N LEU A 98 -1.13 -6.23 -5.83
CA LEU A 98 -2.05 -6.16 -6.96
C LEU A 98 -2.96 -7.39 -7.09
N ALA A 99 -2.55 -8.55 -6.58
CA ALA A 99 -3.45 -9.71 -6.50
C ALA A 99 -4.71 -9.40 -5.66
N HIS A 100 -4.64 -8.47 -4.71
CA HIS A 100 -5.79 -8.03 -3.93
C HIS A 100 -6.72 -7.07 -4.67
N THR A 101 -6.33 -6.61 -5.86
CA THR A 101 -7.08 -5.64 -6.66
C THR A 101 -7.90 -6.26 -7.78
N ILE A 102 -7.97 -7.60 -7.87
CA ILE A 102 -8.70 -8.31 -8.95
C ILE A 102 -10.18 -7.91 -9.01
N SER A 103 -10.79 -7.62 -7.87
CA SER A 103 -12.21 -7.23 -7.76
C SER A 103 -12.40 -5.75 -7.45
N THR A 104 -11.38 -4.93 -7.67
CA THR A 104 -11.34 -3.52 -7.29
C THR A 104 -10.91 -2.67 -8.47
N ASP A 105 -11.38 -1.44 -8.51
CA ASP A 105 -11.12 -0.46 -9.56
C ASP A 105 -10.17 0.65 -9.11
N ALA A 106 -9.86 0.70 -7.81
CA ALA A 106 -8.90 1.64 -7.26
C ALA A 106 -7.92 0.98 -6.29
N LEU A 107 -6.79 1.63 -6.08
CA LEU A 107 -5.78 1.26 -5.09
C LEU A 107 -5.25 2.51 -4.40
N VAL A 108 -5.25 2.52 -3.06
CA VAL A 108 -4.63 3.61 -2.29
C VAL A 108 -3.15 3.33 -2.06
N ILE A 109 -2.30 4.26 -2.50
CA ILE A 109 -0.84 4.19 -2.39
C ILE A 109 -0.34 5.20 -1.34
N PRO A 110 0.33 4.75 -0.27
CA PRO A 110 0.94 5.63 0.72
C PRO A 110 2.25 6.25 0.16
N CYS A 111 2.30 7.57 0.09
CA CYS A 111 3.38 8.28 -0.63
C CYS A 111 4.63 8.61 0.19
N VAL A 112 4.66 8.32 1.48
CA VAL A 112 5.90 8.48 2.28
C VAL A 112 6.98 7.50 1.78
N ASP A 113 6.55 6.29 1.42
CA ASP A 113 7.29 5.17 0.84
C ASP A 113 7.69 5.39 -0.62
N GLN A 114 8.64 6.27 -0.95
CA GLN A 114 8.90 6.64 -2.36
C GLN A 114 9.31 5.44 -3.25
N PRO A 115 10.31 4.62 -2.89
CA PRO A 115 10.60 3.38 -3.61
C PRO A 115 9.41 2.43 -3.75
N LEU A 116 8.63 2.22 -2.68
CA LEU A 116 7.45 1.36 -2.76
C LEU A 116 6.39 1.94 -3.69
N ALA A 117 6.08 3.22 -3.58
CA ALA A 117 5.07 3.88 -4.37
C ALA A 117 5.40 3.79 -5.86
N ARG A 118 6.65 4.06 -6.26
CA ARG A 118 7.08 3.90 -7.66
C ARG A 118 6.97 2.46 -8.14
N ALA A 119 7.38 1.49 -7.32
CA ALA A 119 7.26 0.07 -7.66
C ALA A 119 5.79 -0.35 -7.87
N LEU A 120 4.87 0.10 -7.01
CA LEU A 120 3.45 -0.18 -7.12
C LEU A 120 2.81 0.49 -8.33
N ILE A 121 3.08 1.77 -8.55
CA ILE A 121 2.55 2.52 -9.70
C ILE A 121 3.02 1.85 -10.99
N LYS A 122 4.32 1.57 -11.11
CA LYS A 122 4.87 0.91 -12.29
C LYS A 122 4.19 -0.43 -12.55
N ARG A 123 4.09 -1.29 -11.53
CA ARG A 123 3.47 -2.61 -11.69
C ARG A 123 1.97 -2.51 -12.01
N ALA A 124 1.25 -1.58 -11.38
CA ALA A 124 -0.16 -1.37 -11.66
C ALA A 124 -0.38 -0.95 -13.12
N ARG A 125 0.43 -0.04 -13.65
CA ARG A 125 0.33 0.38 -15.07
C ARG A 125 0.64 -0.73 -16.06
N GLU A 126 1.47 -1.70 -15.69
CA GLU A 126 1.80 -2.84 -16.54
C GLU A 126 0.68 -3.90 -16.56
N TYR A 127 0.04 -4.19 -15.42
CA TYR A 127 -0.87 -5.34 -15.27
C TYR A 127 -2.35 -4.98 -15.09
N ALA A 128 -2.65 -3.76 -14.66
CA ALA A 128 -3.99 -3.25 -14.44
C ALA A 128 -4.07 -1.75 -14.84
N PRO A 129 -3.91 -1.42 -16.14
CA PRO A 129 -3.83 -0.04 -16.60
C PRO A 129 -5.08 0.79 -16.25
N ASP A 130 -6.24 0.15 -16.15
CA ASP A 130 -7.52 0.77 -15.79
C ASP A 130 -7.72 0.96 -14.27
N LEU A 131 -6.77 0.48 -13.44
CA LEU A 131 -6.83 0.65 -11.99
C LEU A 131 -6.54 2.10 -11.62
N THR A 132 -7.49 2.75 -10.96
CA THR A 132 -7.37 4.11 -10.44
C THR A 132 -6.42 4.15 -9.26
N LEU A 133 -5.29 4.83 -9.40
CA LEU A 133 -4.30 4.97 -8.35
C LEU A 133 -4.57 6.23 -7.54
N ILE A 134 -4.81 6.07 -6.24
CA ILE A 134 -5.12 7.18 -5.33
C ILE A 134 -3.93 7.40 -4.39
N ALA A 135 -3.23 8.52 -4.54
CA ALA A 135 -2.12 8.92 -3.70
C ALA A 135 -2.60 9.44 -2.34
N SER A 136 -2.11 8.81 -1.28
CA SER A 136 -2.25 9.29 0.10
C SER A 136 -1.04 10.13 0.49
N GLN A 137 -1.15 11.46 0.37
CA GLN A 137 -0.08 12.44 0.63
C GLN A 137 0.11 12.74 2.13
N TYR A 138 0.50 11.73 2.88
CA TYR A 138 0.90 11.87 4.28
C TYR A 138 2.40 11.64 4.42
N GLY A 139 3.18 12.73 4.55
CA GLY A 139 4.63 12.65 4.69
C GLY A 139 5.40 12.35 3.40
N GLY A 140 4.76 12.41 2.22
CA GLY A 140 5.39 12.27 0.92
C GLY A 140 4.43 12.52 -0.25
N SER A 141 4.92 12.42 -1.48
CA SER A 141 4.19 12.79 -2.71
C SER A 141 4.31 11.74 -3.82
N CYS A 142 3.20 11.32 -4.44
CA CYS A 142 3.22 10.50 -5.66
C CYS A 142 2.52 11.28 -6.79
N PRO A 143 3.24 12.10 -7.57
CA PRO A 143 2.63 12.84 -8.68
C PRO A 143 2.12 11.95 -9.82
N GLU A 144 2.55 10.68 -9.89
CA GLU A 144 2.17 9.75 -10.96
C GLU A 144 0.84 9.00 -10.69
N ALA A 145 0.18 9.27 -9.57
CA ALA A 145 -1.14 8.74 -9.24
C ALA A 145 -2.25 9.52 -9.96
N ASP A 146 -3.37 8.85 -10.26
CA ASP A 146 -4.52 9.45 -10.96
C ASP A 146 -5.23 10.49 -10.10
N VAL A 147 -5.33 10.21 -8.81
CA VAL A 147 -6.00 11.08 -7.83
C VAL A 147 -5.09 11.33 -6.65
N ILE A 148 -5.06 12.58 -6.20
CA ILE A 148 -4.25 13.01 -5.07
C ILE A 148 -5.17 13.41 -3.92
N HIS A 149 -4.90 12.87 -2.73
CA HIS A 149 -5.62 13.22 -1.52
C HIS A 149 -4.65 13.49 -0.36
N THR A 150 -4.93 14.55 0.39
CA THR A 150 -4.20 14.91 1.61
C THR A 150 -4.99 14.43 2.83
N PRO A 151 -4.65 13.27 3.41
CA PRO A 151 -5.43 12.69 4.49
C PRO A 151 -5.16 13.32 5.85
N GLN A 152 -6.11 13.10 6.76
CA GLN A 152 -5.93 13.27 8.20
C GLN A 152 -5.73 11.90 8.86
N ILE A 153 -5.11 11.88 10.04
CA ILE A 153 -5.04 10.66 10.83
C ILE A 153 -6.42 10.38 11.40
N VAL A 154 -6.97 9.20 11.08
CA VAL A 154 -8.24 8.73 11.67
C VAL A 154 -8.00 7.82 12.85
N GLU A 155 -8.86 7.93 13.85
CA GLU A 155 -8.92 6.93 14.91
C GLU A 155 -9.70 5.71 14.43
N VAL A 156 -9.05 4.56 14.54
CA VAL A 156 -9.61 3.25 14.20
C VAL A 156 -9.27 2.29 15.32
N PRO A 157 -10.13 1.30 15.61
CA PRO A 157 -9.88 0.30 16.66
C PRO A 157 -8.72 -0.65 16.33
N LEU A 158 -8.08 -0.48 15.19
CA LEU A 158 -6.93 -1.27 14.73
C LEU A 158 -5.61 -0.61 15.15
N PRO A 159 -4.59 -1.40 15.57
CA PRO A 159 -3.30 -0.88 16.00
C PRO A 159 -2.40 -0.47 14.81
N LEU A 160 -2.94 0.37 13.93
CA LEU A 160 -2.24 0.85 12.73
C LEU A 160 -1.28 1.98 13.04
N GLY A 161 -0.15 2.00 12.34
CA GLY A 161 0.75 3.15 12.33
C GLY A 161 0.10 4.39 11.70
N PRO A 162 0.64 5.60 11.95
CA PRO A 162 0.04 6.86 11.48
C PRO A 162 -0.11 6.92 9.95
N ILE A 163 0.86 6.38 9.21
CA ILE A 163 0.80 6.33 7.74
C ILE A 163 -0.33 5.41 7.26
N SER A 164 -0.49 4.24 7.90
CA SER A 164 -1.59 3.32 7.58
C SER A 164 -2.96 3.89 7.95
N LYS A 165 -3.06 4.62 9.07
CA LYS A 165 -4.26 5.39 9.42
C LYS A 165 -4.57 6.45 8.36
N ALA A 166 -3.58 7.19 7.90
CA ALA A 166 -3.74 8.20 6.85
C ALA A 166 -4.17 7.59 5.50
N ALA A 167 -3.58 6.47 5.11
CA ALA A 167 -3.98 5.74 3.90
C ALA A 167 -5.42 5.21 4.02
N LEU A 168 -5.82 4.74 5.20
CA LEU A 168 -7.19 4.30 5.46
C LEU A 168 -8.21 5.45 5.40
N HIS A 169 -7.83 6.64 5.87
CA HIS A 169 -8.64 7.85 5.68
C HIS A 169 -8.83 8.17 4.20
N THR A 170 -7.78 8.08 3.40
CA THR A 170 -7.85 8.27 1.94
C THR A 170 -8.83 7.30 1.29
N ALA A 171 -8.79 6.02 1.66
CA ALA A 171 -9.75 5.04 1.15
C ALA A 171 -11.19 5.36 1.57
N THR A 172 -11.39 5.74 2.83
CA THR A 172 -12.71 6.12 3.35
C THR A 172 -13.28 7.33 2.62
N TRP A 173 -12.44 8.33 2.35
CA TRP A 173 -12.78 9.51 1.56
C TRP A 173 -13.15 9.11 0.12
N ALA A 174 -12.30 8.32 -0.55
CA ALA A 174 -12.51 7.91 -1.94
C ALA A 174 -13.83 7.13 -2.13
N VAL A 175 -14.18 6.25 -1.18
CA VAL A 175 -15.47 5.55 -1.16
C VAL A 175 -16.65 6.53 -1.08
N ARG A 176 -16.55 7.56 -0.24
CA ARG A 176 -17.63 8.53 0.01
C ARG A 176 -17.83 9.46 -1.19
N GLU A 177 -16.75 9.92 -1.79
CA GLU A 177 -16.78 10.85 -2.93
C GLU A 177 -17.03 10.15 -4.28
N GLY A 178 -17.06 8.82 -4.32
CA GLY A 178 -17.27 8.08 -5.56
C GLY A 178 -16.11 8.21 -6.55
N VAL A 179 -14.90 8.40 -6.03
CA VAL A 179 -13.65 8.54 -6.80
C VAL A 179 -13.24 7.21 -7.45
N ALA A 180 -13.87 6.11 -7.03
CA ALA A 180 -13.66 4.75 -7.49
C ALA A 180 -15.02 4.07 -7.73
N GLU A 181 -15.31 3.68 -8.98
CA GLU A 181 -16.42 2.82 -9.38
C GLU A 181 -15.96 1.36 -9.60
N SER A 182 -16.24 0.46 -8.65
CA SER A 182 -15.92 -0.97 -8.88
C SER A 182 -16.81 -1.54 -9.99
N PRO A 183 -16.27 -2.29 -10.97
CA PRO A 183 -17.06 -2.92 -12.03
C PRO A 183 -18.06 -3.96 -11.50
N LEU A 184 -17.89 -4.43 -10.26
CA LEU A 184 -18.85 -5.30 -9.58
C LEU A 184 -19.94 -4.53 -8.82
N THR A 185 -19.76 -3.23 -8.56
CA THR A 185 -20.75 -2.40 -7.86
C THR A 185 -22.10 -2.40 -8.57
N PRO A 186 -22.19 -2.26 -9.91
CA PRO A 186 -23.48 -2.31 -10.60
C PRO A 186 -24.17 -3.67 -10.47
N LEU A 187 -23.41 -4.78 -10.43
CA LEU A 187 -23.94 -6.13 -10.29
C LEU A 187 -24.46 -6.41 -8.88
N LEU A 188 -23.72 -5.98 -7.85
CA LEU A 188 -24.11 -6.14 -6.44
C LEU A 188 -25.25 -5.18 -6.03
N ASP A 189 -25.28 -3.96 -6.59
CA ASP A 189 -26.38 -3.03 -6.40
C ASP A 189 -27.68 -3.55 -7.06
N ALA A 190 -27.58 -4.24 -8.20
CA ALA A 190 -28.72 -4.88 -8.85
C ALA A 190 -29.34 -6.02 -8.00
N GLU A 191 -28.52 -6.81 -7.29
CA GLU A 191 -28.99 -7.84 -6.35
C GLU A 191 -29.68 -7.25 -5.10
N CYS A 192 -29.21 -6.10 -4.61
CA CYS A 192 -29.84 -5.40 -3.48
C CYS A 192 -31.22 -4.83 -3.87
N ILE A 193 -31.39 -4.33 -5.10
CA ILE A 193 -32.67 -3.80 -5.57
C ILE A 193 -33.70 -4.92 -5.79
N THR A 194 -33.26 -6.09 -6.26
CA THR A 194 -34.13 -7.25 -6.49
C THR A 194 -34.59 -7.92 -5.20
N SER A 195 -33.70 -8.06 -4.20
CA SER A 195 -34.07 -8.59 -2.88
C SER A 195 -35.08 -7.70 -2.13
N THR A 196 -34.98 -6.37 -2.26
CA THR A 196 -35.93 -5.44 -1.66
C THR A 196 -37.32 -5.52 -2.30
N LYS A 197 -37.40 -5.82 -3.60
CA LYS A 197 -38.67 -6.05 -4.32
C LYS A 197 -39.32 -7.40 -4.00
N GLN A 198 -38.55 -8.42 -3.63
CA GLN A 198 -39.09 -9.72 -3.22
C GLN A 198 -39.66 -9.73 -1.80
N GLN A 199 -39.27 -8.79 -0.94
CA GLN A 199 -39.83 -8.66 0.42
C GLN A 199 -41.10 -7.80 0.50
N THR A 200 -41.52 -7.20 -0.63
CA THR A 200 -42.72 -6.36 -0.73
C THR A 200 -43.81 -6.95 -1.64
N MET A 201 -43.72 -8.23 -1.98
CA MET A 201 -44.81 -9.06 -2.50
C MET A 201 -45.18 -10.13 -1.49
#